data_AF-A0A1I7WQ51-F1
#
_entry.id   AF-A0A1I7WQ51-F1
#
_cell.length_a   1.000
_cell.length_b   1.000
_cell.length_c   1.000
_cell.angle_alpha   90.00
_cell.angle_beta   90.00
_cell.angle_gamma   90.00
#
_symmetry.space_group_name_H-M   'P 1'
#
loop_
_entity.id
_entity.type
_entity.pdbx_description
1 polymer ?
#
loop_
_entity_poly.entity_id
_entity_poly.type
_entity_poly.pdbx_seq_one_letter_code
_entity_poly.pdbx_strand_id
1 'polypeptide(L)'
;MVGQRPSDCSKQSGFNMLYDKNTRVVVVKLQQQKRCYILPTRLAKDVSTKKFSILNEPLSEALMKHFAGKEGLQFCANIDGYLLEEVLRK
;
A
#
# COMPACT_ATOMS: atom_id res chain seq x y z
N MET A 1 -8.75 21.12 -21.96
CA MET A 1 -7.57 20.38 -21.47
C MET A 1 -7.96 19.74 -20.14
N VAL A 2 -8.16 18.42 -20.10
CA VAL A 2 -8.68 17.71 -18.92
C VAL A 2 -7.50 17.44 -17.97
N GLY A 3 -7.37 18.28 -16.94
CA GLY A 3 -6.42 18.07 -15.85
C GLY A 3 -6.87 16.89 -14.99
N GLN A 4 -6.23 15.74 -15.17
CA GLN A 4 -6.35 14.58 -14.31
C GLN A 4 -5.97 15.00 -12.88
N ARG A 5 -6.91 14.87 -11.93
CA ARG A 5 -6.64 15.09 -10.51
C ARG A 5 -5.66 14.02 -10.05
N PRO A 6 -4.48 14.37 -9.53
CA PRO A 6 -3.54 13.38 -9.02
C PRO A 6 -4.12 12.74 -7.77
N SER A 7 -3.92 11.43 -7.66
CA SER A 7 -4.13 10.61 -6.48
C SER A 7 -3.58 11.33 -5.24
N ASP A 8 -4.41 11.51 -4.21
CA ASP A 8 -4.10 12.29 -3.00
C ASP A 8 -2.93 11.64 -2.24
N CYS A 9 -1.71 12.14 -2.48
CA CYS A 9 -0.48 11.67 -1.86
C CYS A 9 -0.18 12.55 -0.65
N SER A 10 -0.72 12.20 0.51
CA SER A 10 -0.37 12.85 1.78
C SER A 10 1.09 12.52 2.16
N LYS A 11 2.00 13.49 2.00
CA LYS A 11 3.39 13.44 2.48
C LYS A 11 3.44 13.83 3.96
N GLN A 12 3.50 12.85 4.85
CA GLN A 12 3.93 13.06 6.24
C GLN A 12 5.32 12.42 6.41
N SER A 13 6.26 13.18 6.98
CA SER A 13 7.69 12.83 7.10
C SER A 13 7.93 11.34 7.42
N GLY A 14 8.40 10.60 6.41
CA GLY A 14 8.88 9.21 6.56
C GLY A 14 8.15 8.17 5.70
N PHE A 15 6.90 8.43 5.29
CA PHE A 15 6.13 7.52 4.44
C PHE A 15 5.26 8.28 3.42
N ASN A 16 5.09 7.68 2.24
CA ASN A 16 4.14 8.16 1.23
C ASN A 16 2.98 7.17 1.14
N MET A 17 1.75 7.66 1.00
CA MET A 17 0.57 6.82 0.80
C MET A 17 -0.04 7.08 -0.58
N LEU A 18 -0.44 6.00 -1.26
CA LEU A 18 -1.20 6.05 -2.50
C LEU A 18 -2.52 5.30 -2.29
N TYR A 19 -3.64 6.00 -2.53
CA TYR A 19 -4.97 5.40 -2.50
C TYR A 19 -5.39 5.04 -3.93
N ASP A 20 -5.46 3.75 -4.23
CA ASP A 20 -5.92 3.28 -5.52
C ASP A 20 -7.43 2.94 -5.45
N LYS A 21 -8.24 3.76 -6.13
CA LYS A 21 -9.70 3.62 -6.12
C LYS A 21 -10.19 2.43 -6.95
N ASN A 22 -9.41 1.99 -7.94
CA ASN A 22 -9.79 0.92 -8.85
C ASN A 22 -9.66 -0.45 -8.17
N THR A 23 -8.54 -0.66 -7.49
CA THR A 23 -8.21 -1.88 -6.75
C THR A 23 -8.70 -1.83 -5.30
N ARG A 24 -9.15 -0.67 -4.82
CA ARG A 24 -9.60 -0.43 -3.44
C ARG A 24 -8.53 -0.80 -2.41
N VAL A 25 -7.26 -0.57 -2.73
CA VAL A 25 -6.15 -0.74 -1.81
C VAL A 25 -5.47 0.60 -1.50
N VAL A 26 -4.73 0.61 -0.41
CA VAL A 26 -3.83 1.68 -0.01
C VAL A 26 -2.43 1.11 -0.08
N VAL A 27 -1.53 1.81 -0.74
CA VAL A 27 -0.12 1.45 -0.84
C VAL A 27 0.67 2.43 -0.01
N VAL A 28 1.36 1.95 1.02
CA VAL A 28 2.16 2.77 1.93
C VAL A 28 3.63 2.47 1.67
N LYS A 29 4.35 3.47 1.18
CA LYS A 29 5.78 3.40 0.89
C LYS A 29 6.57 4.04 2.03
N LEU A 30 7.33 3.22 2.75
CA LEU A 30 8.28 3.65 3.76
C LEU A 30 9.66 3.76 3.12
N GLN A 31 10.06 4.99 2.76
CA GLN A 31 11.34 5.23 2.07
C GLN A 31 12.54 4.81 2.91
N GLN A 32 12.52 5.07 4.22
CA GLN A 32 13.65 4.78 5.11
C GLN A 32 13.93 3.27 5.22
N GLN A 33 12.89 2.44 5.18
CA GLN A 33 13.04 0.99 5.30
C GLN A 33 13.15 0.28 3.95
N LYS A 34 13.00 1.01 2.83
CA LYS A 34 12.78 0.42 1.50
C LYS A 34 11.74 -0.69 1.59
N ARG A 35 10.55 -0.35 2.11
CA ARG A 35 9.41 -1.27 2.15
C ARG A 35 8.16 -0.60 1.62
N CYS A 36 7.40 -1.35 0.85
CA CYS A 36 6.07 -1.00 0.42
C CYS A 36 5.07 -1.91 1.12
N TYR A 37 3.97 -1.37 1.61
CA TYR A 37 2.91 -2.14 2.23
C TYR A 37 1.64 -1.95 1.44
N ILE A 38 0.98 -3.04 1.10
CA ILE A 38 -0.33 -3.03 0.46
C ILE A 38 -1.35 -3.43 1.52
N LEU A 39 -2.35 -2.57 1.70
CA LEU A 39 -3.43 -2.81 2.63
C LEU A 39 -4.79 -2.48 1.97
N PRO A 40 -5.79 -3.38 2.04
CA PRO A 40 -7.14 -3.08 1.57
C PRO A 40 -7.69 -1.81 2.23
N THR A 41 -8.37 -0.95 1.47
CA THR A 41 -9.00 0.28 1.99
C THR A 41 -10.00 0.02 3.11
N ARG A 42 -10.63 -1.16 3.13
CA ARG A 42 -11.49 -1.59 4.25
C ARG A 42 -10.71 -1.69 5.56
N LEU A 43 -9.47 -2.19 5.50
CA LEU A 43 -8.58 -2.30 6.65
C LEU A 43 -7.92 -0.95 6.99
N ALA A 44 -7.64 -0.11 5.99
CA ALA A 44 -7.09 1.23 6.18
C ALA A 44 -7.93 2.11 7.13
N LYS A 45 -9.26 1.98 7.09
CA LYS A 45 -10.18 2.74 7.94
C LYS A 45 -10.10 2.35 9.42
N ASP A 46 -9.72 1.10 9.70
CA ASP A 46 -9.60 0.54 11.03
C ASP A 46 -8.13 0.46 11.50
N VAL A 47 -7.21 1.15 10.81
CA VAL A 47 -5.78 1.09 11.12
C VAL A 47 -5.45 1.53 12.55
N SER A 48 -6.25 2.45 13.11
CA SER A 48 -6.08 2.93 14.49
C SER A 48 -6.52 1.92 15.55
N THR A 49 -7.37 0.95 15.18
CA THR A 49 -8.01 0.01 16.11
C THR A 49 -7.47 -1.42 15.97
N LYS A 50 -6.87 -1.78 14.83
CA LYS A 50 -6.45 -3.14 14.51
C LYS A 50 -4.93 -3.29 14.45
N LYS A 51 -4.42 -4.42 14.96
CA LYS A 51 -3.02 -4.82 14.81
C LYS A 51 -2.86 -5.59 13.50
N PHE A 52 -2.00 -5.10 12.62
CA PHE A 52 -1.64 -5.81 11.39
C PHE A 52 -0.36 -6.59 11.59
N SER A 53 -0.30 -7.78 11.02
CA SER A 53 0.97 -8.49 10.84
C SER A 53 1.42 -8.30 9.41
N ILE A 54 2.71 -8.02 9.28
CA ILE A 54 3.40 -8.05 8.02
C ILE A 54 3.60 -9.53 7.69
N LEU A 55 3.11 -9.97 6.52
CA LEU A 55 3.52 -11.27 5.99
C LEU A 55 5.04 -11.21 5.76
N ASN A 56 5.78 -12.14 6.36
CA ASN A 56 7.25 -12.10 6.37
C ASN A 56 7.90 -12.27 4.98
N GLU A 57 7.12 -12.61 3.94
CA GLU A 57 7.64 -12.78 2.59
C GLU A 57 7.33 -11.58 1.69
N PRO A 58 8.32 -11.07 0.95
CA PRO A 58 8.10 -10.04 -0.04
C PRO A 58 7.25 -10.59 -1.19
N LEU A 59 6.23 -9.82 -1.57
CA LEU A 59 5.39 -10.08 -2.72
C LEU A 59 6.24 -9.99 -4.00
N SER A 60 6.14 -11.02 -4.84
CA SER A 60 6.68 -10.96 -6.19
C SER A 60 6.04 -9.83 -6.99
N GLU A 61 6.75 -9.32 -8.00
CA GLU A 61 6.26 -8.24 -8.88
C GLU A 61 4.87 -8.54 -9.47
N ALA A 62 4.62 -9.79 -9.84
CA ALA A 62 3.32 -10.24 -10.35
C ALA A 62 2.19 -10.07 -9.33
N LEU A 63 2.43 -10.41 -8.05
CA LEU A 63 1.46 -10.25 -6.97
C LEU A 63 1.26 -8.78 -6.62
N MET A 64 2.36 -8.00 -6.57
CA MET A 64 2.30 -6.56 -6.40
C MET A 64 1.40 -5.90 -7.46
N LYS A 65 1.59 -6.27 -8.72
CA LYS A 65 0.77 -5.77 -9.83
C LYS A 65 -0.68 -6.25 -9.74
N HIS A 66 -0.91 -7.46 -9.25
CA HIS A 66 -2.25 -8.02 -9.09
C HIS A 66 -3.04 -7.28 -8.00
N PHE A 67 -2.42 -7.01 -6.85
CA PHE A 67 -3.10 -6.38 -5.70
C PHE A 67 -3.11 -4.85 -5.76
N ALA A 68 -1.97 -4.22 -6.07
CA ALA A 68 -1.83 -2.76 -6.06
C ALA A 68 -2.00 -2.11 -7.44
N GLY A 69 -2.23 -2.91 -8.48
CA GLY A 69 -2.35 -2.44 -9.84
C GLY A 69 -1.03 -1.91 -10.42
N LYS A 70 -1.11 -1.35 -11.63
CA LYS A 70 0.05 -0.74 -12.29
C LYS A 70 0.53 0.51 -11.55
N GLU A 71 -0.38 1.34 -11.04
CA GLU A 71 -0.05 2.57 -10.32
C GLU A 71 0.68 2.27 -9.01
N GLY A 72 0.18 1.32 -8.21
CA GLY A 72 0.84 0.90 -6.98
C GLY A 72 2.21 0.26 -7.20
N LEU A 73 2.36 -0.54 -8.26
CA LEU A 73 3.66 -1.09 -8.65
C LEU A 73 4.66 0.02 -9.01
N GLN A 74 4.25 0.98 -9.83
CA GLN A 74 5.08 2.14 -10.18
C GLN A 74 5.41 3.00 -8.96
N PHE A 75 4.47 3.15 -8.04
CA PHE A 75 4.67 3.88 -6.80
C PHE A 75 5.75 3.23 -5.91
N CYS A 76 5.78 1.89 -5.86
CA CYS A 76 6.80 1.15 -5.12
C CYS A 76 8.17 1.21 -5.79
N ALA A 77 8.26 1.31 -7.12
CA ALA A 77 9.50 1.59 -7.87
C ALA A 77 10.68 0.70 -7.46
N ASN A 78 10.53 -0.63 -7.58
CA ASN A 78 11.55 -1.64 -7.23
C ASN A 78 11.88 -1.76 -5.74
N ILE A 79 10.91 -1.49 -4.89
CA ILE A 79 11.01 -1.74 -3.45
C ILE A 79 10.19 -2.98 -3.11
N ASP A 80 10.72 -3.82 -2.22
CA ASP A 80 10.03 -5.01 -1.71
C ASP A 80 8.67 -4.63 -1.13
N GLY A 81 7.64 -5.26 -1.67
CA GLY A 81 6.27 -5.03 -1.25
C GLY A 81 5.77 -6.14 -0.34
N TYR A 82 5.00 -5.79 0.66
CA TYR A 82 4.47 -6.71 1.65
C TYR A 82 2.96 -6.52 1.74
N LEU A 83 2.24 -7.63 1.83
CA LEU A 83 0.80 -7.58 2.12
C LEU A 83 0.62 -7.51 3.64
N LEU A 84 -0.18 -6.55 4.09
CA LEU A 84 -0.61 -6.49 5.49
C LEU A 84 -1.90 -7.27 5.64
N GLU A 85 -1.88 -8.28 6.51
CA GLU A 85 -3.07 -9.03 6.88
C GLU A 85 -3.56 -8.61 8.28
N GLU A 86 -4.88 -8.66 8.47
CA GLU A 86 -5.48 -8.47 9.77
C GLU A 86 -5.15 -9.67 10.66
N VAL A 87 -4.51 -9.42 11.80
CA VAL A 87 -4.36 -10.45 12.82
C VAL A 87 -5.66 -10.52 13.59
N LEU A 88 -6.56 -11.41 13.16
CA LEU A 88 -7.67 -11.85 14.00
C LEU A 88 -7.06 -12.52 15.24
N ARG A 89 -7.00 -11.77 16.36
CA ARG A 89 -6.84 -12.41 17.68
C ARG A 89 -8.05 -13.31 17.89
N LYS A 90 -7.84 -14.63 17.77
CA LYS A 90 -8.77 -15.62 18.31
C LYS A 90 -8.79 -15.54 19.83
#